data_AF-A0A563DN46-F1
#
_entry.id   AF-A0A563DN46-F1
#
_cell.length_a   1.000
_cell.length_b   1.000
_cell.length_c   1.000
_cell.angle_alpha   90.00
_cell.angle_beta   90.00
_cell.angle_gamma   90.00
#
_symmetry.space_group_name_H-M   'P 1'
#
loop_
_entity.id
_entity.type
_entity.pdbx_description
1 polymer ?
#
loop_
_entity_poly.entity_id
_entity_poly.type
_entity_poly.pdbx_seq_one_letter_code
_entity_poly.pdbx_strand_id
1 'polypeptide(L)'
;YKELVAAGTGGLSVAFDLPTQMGYDSDAAIAHGEVGKVGVAIDSLDDMQVLFDGLPLDQVSTSMTINAPASTLLLLYQLTARAQGIGPERLTGTIQNDVLKEYIARGTYIYPPRESLRLISDIFSYCQGELPRWNTISISGYHMAEAGATPVQEVAFTLANAKEYVRAAVAAGLAVDDFAPRLSFFFVARTTLLEEVAKFRAARRMWARIMREEFGARNPKSLMLRFHTQTAGVQLTAQQPEVNMVRVALQGLGAVLGGTQSLHTNSFDEAIALPTTKAARLALRTQQVIAFESDVTKTVDPFAGSYLMESLTDDLEEAALALMGQVEDKGGAVRAIEEGFQKGEIERSAYQIALEIDGG
;
A
#
# COMPACT_ATOMS: atom_id res chain seq x y z
N TYR A 1 -7.85 16.81 -8.81
CA TYR A 1 -8.00 16.82 -7.33
C TYR A 1 -9.07 17.78 -6.80
N LYS A 2 -9.11 19.06 -7.21
CA LYS A 2 -10.11 20.04 -6.72
C LYS A 2 -11.56 19.50 -6.74
N GLU A 3 -11.97 18.81 -7.81
CA GLU A 3 -13.29 18.15 -7.88
C GLU A 3 -13.50 17.02 -6.85
N LEU A 4 -12.49 16.18 -6.61
CA LEU A 4 -12.59 15.09 -5.63
C LEU A 4 -12.70 15.63 -4.21
N VAL A 5 -11.93 16.70 -3.90
CA VAL A 5 -12.03 17.42 -2.62
C VAL A 5 -13.42 18.04 -2.46
N ALA A 6 -13.93 18.72 -3.48
CA ALA A 6 -15.29 19.26 -3.48
C ALA A 6 -16.38 18.18 -3.35
N ALA A 7 -16.11 16.96 -3.84
CA ALA A 7 -16.99 15.80 -3.71
C ALA A 7 -16.88 15.07 -2.36
N GLY A 8 -16.04 15.57 -1.43
CA GLY A 8 -15.93 15.10 -0.05
C GLY A 8 -14.87 14.03 0.19
N THR A 9 -13.84 13.88 -0.66
CA THR A 9 -12.71 13.00 -0.32
C THR A 9 -11.93 13.55 0.88
N GLY A 10 -11.61 12.68 1.85
CA GLY A 10 -10.75 13.01 3.00
C GLY A 10 -9.26 12.86 2.72
N GLY A 11 -8.90 12.31 1.56
CA GLY A 11 -7.51 12.11 1.17
C GLY A 11 -7.29 12.18 -0.34
N LEU A 12 -6.06 12.52 -0.71
CA LEU A 12 -5.57 12.52 -2.09
C LEU A 12 -4.58 11.37 -2.27
N SER A 13 -4.59 10.77 -3.45
CA SER A 13 -3.59 9.78 -3.85
C SER A 13 -2.92 10.23 -5.14
N VAL A 14 -1.59 10.30 -5.12
CA VAL A 14 -0.76 10.67 -6.26
C VAL A 14 -0.13 9.42 -6.86
N ALA A 15 -0.45 9.19 -8.14
CA ALA A 15 0.27 8.26 -8.99
C ALA A 15 1.20 9.08 -9.89
N PHE A 16 2.47 8.69 -9.91
CA PHE A 16 3.51 9.30 -10.73
C PHE A 16 3.71 8.49 -12.00
N ASP A 17 4.24 9.11 -13.05
CA ASP A 17 4.62 8.38 -14.25
C ASP A 17 5.83 7.46 -14.03
N LEU A 18 6.17 6.63 -15.03
CA LEU A 18 7.31 5.71 -14.91
C LEU A 18 8.66 6.46 -14.81
N PRO A 19 8.94 7.51 -15.60
CA PRO A 19 10.17 8.29 -15.46
C PRO A 19 10.40 8.80 -14.04
N THR A 20 9.39 9.46 -13.44
CA THR A 20 9.46 9.97 -12.06
C THR A 20 9.69 8.84 -11.07
N GLN A 21 9.00 7.69 -11.22
CA GLN A 21 9.19 6.52 -10.35
C GLN A 21 10.60 5.92 -10.44
N MET A 22 11.23 6.02 -11.61
CA MET A 22 12.58 5.51 -11.90
C MET A 22 13.68 6.55 -11.68
N GLY A 23 13.33 7.77 -11.24
CA GLY A 23 14.30 8.84 -10.94
C GLY A 23 14.93 9.47 -12.18
N TYR A 24 14.20 9.50 -13.30
CA TYR A 24 14.60 10.20 -14.52
C TYR A 24 13.76 11.45 -14.74
N ASP A 25 14.43 12.52 -15.20
CA ASP A 25 13.76 13.71 -15.73
C ASP A 25 13.04 13.38 -17.05
N SER A 26 11.99 14.14 -17.37
CA SER A 26 11.17 13.96 -18.58
C SER A 26 11.94 14.05 -19.92
N ASP A 27 13.11 14.69 -19.94
CA ASP A 27 13.95 14.83 -21.14
C ASP A 27 15.01 13.72 -21.29
N ALA A 28 15.10 12.81 -20.31
CA ALA A 28 16.00 11.66 -20.40
C ALA A 28 15.62 10.77 -21.59
N ALA A 29 16.60 10.31 -22.35
CA ALA A 29 16.36 9.50 -23.55
C ALA A 29 15.53 8.22 -23.26
N ILE A 30 15.70 7.63 -22.07
CA ILE A 30 14.96 6.44 -21.62
C ILE A 30 13.50 6.73 -21.25
N ALA A 31 13.15 7.99 -20.96
CA ALA A 31 11.80 8.41 -20.58
C ALA A 31 10.86 8.60 -21.79
N HIS A 32 11.41 8.60 -23.00
CA HIS A 32 10.65 8.86 -24.22
C HIS A 32 9.46 7.90 -24.37
N GLY A 33 8.24 8.46 -24.49
CA GLY A 33 7.00 7.70 -24.65
C GLY A 33 6.31 7.29 -23.35
N GLU A 34 6.93 7.55 -22.18
CA GLU A 34 6.37 7.19 -20.87
C GLU A 34 6.03 8.42 -19.99
N VAL A 35 6.49 9.61 -20.37
CA VAL A 35 6.19 10.88 -19.66
C VAL A 35 4.68 11.12 -19.60
N GLY A 36 4.14 11.27 -18.39
CA GLY A 36 2.73 11.59 -18.15
C GLY A 36 1.71 10.49 -18.50
N LYS A 37 2.16 9.29 -18.87
CA LYS A 37 1.29 8.24 -19.44
C LYS A 37 0.46 7.48 -18.41
N VAL A 38 1.09 7.16 -17.27
CA VAL A 38 0.47 6.36 -16.19
C VAL A 38 0.31 7.13 -14.88
N GLY A 39 0.63 8.42 -14.89
CA GLY A 39 0.62 9.28 -13.72
C GLY A 39 1.17 10.66 -14.06
N VAL A 40 1.32 11.51 -13.05
CA VAL A 40 1.89 12.85 -13.22
C VAL A 40 3.41 12.79 -13.35
N ALA A 41 3.98 13.58 -14.27
CA ALA A 41 5.41 13.82 -14.37
C ALA A 41 5.84 14.88 -13.35
N ILE A 42 6.87 14.60 -12.55
CA ILE A 42 7.43 15.55 -11.60
C ILE A 42 8.95 15.56 -11.77
N ASP A 43 9.46 16.61 -12.39
CA ASP A 43 10.90 16.80 -12.60
C ASP A 43 11.47 17.79 -11.57
N SER A 44 10.62 18.69 -11.05
CA SER A 44 11.05 19.84 -10.25
C SER A 44 10.07 20.23 -9.14
N LEU A 45 10.48 21.21 -8.32
CA LEU A 45 9.59 21.84 -7.34
C LEU A 45 8.41 22.56 -8.01
N ASP A 46 8.61 23.13 -9.19
CA ASP A 46 7.58 23.88 -9.90
C ASP A 46 6.41 22.95 -10.30
N ASP A 47 6.72 21.72 -10.74
CA ASP A 47 5.69 20.72 -11.07
C ASP A 47 4.88 20.31 -9.84
N MET A 48 5.56 20.12 -8.70
CA MET A 48 4.92 19.81 -7.43
C MET A 48 4.02 20.96 -6.95
N GLN A 49 4.44 22.20 -7.15
CA GLN A 49 3.63 23.39 -6.84
C GLN A 49 2.39 23.49 -7.73
N VAL A 50 2.53 23.21 -9.04
CA VAL A 50 1.40 23.17 -9.97
C VAL A 50 0.41 22.07 -9.58
N LEU A 51 0.90 20.87 -9.25
CA LEU A 51 0.07 19.74 -8.85
C LEU A 51 -0.82 20.06 -7.64
N PHE A 52 -0.27 20.80 -6.66
CA PHE A 52 -0.93 21.11 -5.39
C PHE A 52 -1.45 22.54 -5.26
N ASP A 53 -1.47 23.31 -6.34
CA ASP A 53 -1.96 24.69 -6.34
C ASP A 53 -3.41 24.79 -5.85
N GLY A 54 -3.62 25.58 -4.79
CA GLY A 54 -4.93 25.83 -4.18
C GLY A 54 -5.57 24.63 -3.48
N LEU A 55 -4.81 23.58 -3.16
CA LEU A 55 -5.29 22.44 -2.36
C LEU A 55 -4.97 22.64 -0.87
N PRO A 56 -5.90 22.31 0.05
CA PRO A 56 -5.70 22.53 1.48
C PRO A 56 -4.88 21.40 2.13
N LEU A 57 -3.56 21.39 1.90
CA LEU A 57 -2.65 20.32 2.35
C LEU A 57 -2.57 20.13 3.89
N ASP A 58 -3.13 21.08 4.64
CA ASP A 58 -3.28 21.05 6.08
C ASP A 58 -4.59 20.40 6.57
N GLN A 59 -5.51 20.10 5.65
CA GLN A 59 -6.84 19.53 5.91
C GLN A 59 -7.06 18.18 5.24
N VAL A 60 -6.40 17.92 4.11
CA VAL A 60 -6.47 16.63 3.41
C VAL A 60 -5.19 15.83 3.60
N SER A 61 -5.33 14.51 3.81
CA SER A 61 -4.17 13.62 3.85
C SER A 61 -3.71 13.29 2.44
N THR A 62 -2.40 13.39 2.16
CA THR A 62 -1.85 13.07 0.83
C THR A 62 -1.06 11.77 0.87
N SER A 63 -1.49 10.77 0.10
CA SER A 63 -0.72 9.56 -0.17
C SER A 63 0.05 9.72 -1.49
N MET A 64 1.34 9.44 -1.49
CA MET A 64 2.21 9.45 -2.66
C MET A 64 2.70 8.03 -2.92
N THR A 65 2.26 7.44 -4.04
CA THR A 65 2.65 6.09 -4.48
C THR A 65 4.02 6.15 -5.15
N ILE A 66 5.04 6.42 -4.34
CA ILE A 66 6.43 6.59 -4.77
C ILE A 66 7.37 5.79 -3.87
N ASN A 67 8.42 5.19 -4.46
CA ASN A 67 9.31 4.25 -3.79
C ASN A 67 10.76 4.68 -3.85
N ALA A 68 11.52 4.28 -4.88
CA ALA A 68 12.96 4.53 -4.94
C ALA A 68 13.35 6.03 -4.78
N PRO A 69 12.63 7.01 -5.37
CA PRO A 69 12.91 8.44 -5.17
C PRO A 69 12.03 9.08 -4.08
N ALA A 70 11.45 8.30 -3.16
CA ALA A 70 10.46 8.79 -2.19
C ALA A 70 10.98 9.93 -1.29
N SER A 71 12.26 9.92 -0.91
CA SER A 71 12.87 11.01 -0.12
C SER A 71 12.79 12.35 -0.85
N THR A 72 13.15 12.37 -2.13
CA THR A 72 13.13 13.57 -2.98
C THR A 72 11.71 14.09 -3.13
N LEU A 73 10.75 13.24 -3.49
CA LEU A 73 9.36 13.65 -3.70
C LEU A 73 8.70 14.12 -2.38
N LEU A 74 9.06 13.51 -1.25
CA LEU A 74 8.62 13.98 0.06
C LEU A 74 9.15 15.38 0.39
N LEU A 75 10.42 15.64 0.09
CA LEU A 75 11.01 16.97 0.27
C LEU A 75 10.32 18.02 -0.61
N LEU A 76 10.07 17.71 -1.89
CA LEU A 76 9.34 18.61 -2.79
C LEU A 76 7.92 18.90 -2.30
N TYR A 77 7.23 17.89 -1.77
CA TYR A 77 5.91 18.07 -1.15
C TYR A 77 5.97 18.99 0.07
N GLN A 78 6.95 18.79 0.97
CA GLN A 78 7.15 19.63 2.15
C GLN A 78 7.47 21.09 1.77
N LEU A 79 8.31 21.31 0.76
CA LEU A 79 8.64 22.64 0.25
C LEU A 79 7.44 23.33 -0.40
N THR A 80 6.61 22.57 -1.13
CA THR A 80 5.36 23.07 -1.71
C THR A 80 4.39 23.52 -0.63
N ALA A 81 4.19 22.72 0.43
CA ALA A 81 3.38 23.12 1.58
C ALA A 81 3.93 24.39 2.27
N ARG A 82 5.25 24.48 2.44
CA ARG A 82 5.90 25.67 3.03
C ARG A 82 5.66 26.91 2.18
N ALA A 83 5.72 26.82 0.85
CA ALA A 83 5.41 27.93 -0.06
C ALA A 83 3.96 28.41 0.08
N GLN A 84 3.04 27.51 0.46
CA GLN A 84 1.64 27.83 0.78
C GLN A 84 1.43 28.32 2.23
N GLY A 85 2.50 28.50 3.02
CA GLY A 85 2.42 28.93 4.41
C GLY A 85 1.97 27.83 5.40
N ILE A 86 2.07 26.55 5.02
CA ILE A 86 1.68 25.41 5.84
C ILE A 86 2.92 24.82 6.53
N GLY A 87 2.90 24.79 7.87
CA GLY A 87 3.95 24.20 8.68
C GLY A 87 3.99 22.67 8.60
N PRO A 88 5.17 22.04 8.73
CA PRO A 88 5.33 20.60 8.56
C PRO A 88 4.60 19.77 9.63
N GLU A 89 4.38 20.30 10.83
CA GLU A 89 3.60 19.70 11.90
C GLU A 89 2.11 19.53 11.57
N ARG A 90 1.62 20.21 10.53
CA ARG A 90 0.24 20.12 10.04
C ARG A 90 0.07 19.11 8.92
N LEU A 91 1.17 18.66 8.31
CA LEU A 91 1.13 17.75 7.16
C LEU A 91 0.83 16.32 7.59
N THR A 92 -0.26 15.79 7.05
CA THR A 92 -0.62 14.38 7.16
C THR A 92 -0.54 13.74 5.79
N GLY A 93 0.00 12.53 5.73
CA GLY A 93 0.15 11.83 4.47
C GLY A 93 0.97 10.58 4.62
N THR A 94 1.30 9.98 3.48
CA THR A 94 2.06 8.74 3.39
C THR A 94 2.91 8.77 2.13
N ILE A 95 4.16 8.34 2.21
CA ILE A 95 4.92 7.87 1.04
C ILE A 95 4.93 6.34 1.06
N GLN A 96 4.82 5.70 -0.10
CA GLN A 96 4.81 4.24 -0.16
C GLN A 96 6.14 3.67 0.33
N ASN A 97 7.27 4.16 -0.20
CA ASN A 97 8.62 3.94 0.33
C ASN A 97 8.98 2.46 0.64
N ASP A 98 8.33 1.51 -0.04
CA ASP A 98 8.56 0.08 0.11
C ASP A 98 9.33 -0.42 -1.10
N VAL A 99 10.66 -0.47 -0.99
CA VAL A 99 11.55 -0.90 -2.07
C VAL A 99 11.66 -2.41 -2.21
N LEU A 100 11.48 -3.18 -1.12
CA LEU A 100 11.59 -4.64 -1.16
C LEU A 100 10.55 -5.27 -2.11
N LYS A 101 9.31 -4.78 -2.07
CA LYS A 101 8.28 -5.23 -3.04
C LYS A 101 8.54 -4.78 -4.48
N GLU A 102 9.41 -3.79 -4.72
CA GLU A 102 9.83 -3.42 -6.08
C GLU A 102 10.61 -4.55 -6.75
N TYR A 103 11.49 -5.22 -6.02
CA TYR A 103 12.24 -6.36 -6.55
C TYR A 103 11.38 -7.61 -6.74
N ILE A 104 10.30 -7.75 -5.95
CA ILE A 104 9.42 -8.92 -5.98
C ILE A 104 8.40 -8.83 -7.11
N ALA A 105 7.69 -7.69 -7.24
CA ALA A 105 6.46 -7.64 -8.03
C ALA A 105 6.28 -6.39 -8.91
N ARG A 106 6.91 -5.25 -8.60
CA ARG A 106 6.58 -3.96 -9.25
C ARG A 106 7.64 -3.48 -10.26
N GLY A 107 8.93 -3.65 -9.96
CA GLY A 107 10.05 -3.40 -10.87
C GLY A 107 10.60 -1.96 -10.91
N THR A 108 10.14 -1.04 -10.05
CA THR A 108 10.57 0.38 -10.05
C THR A 108 11.64 0.69 -8.99
N TYR A 109 12.73 -0.08 -8.99
CA TYR A 109 13.90 0.13 -8.13
C TYR A 109 15.03 0.87 -8.88
N ILE A 110 15.88 1.59 -8.13
CA ILE A 110 17.03 2.34 -8.67
C ILE A 110 18.35 1.78 -8.13
N TYR A 111 18.43 1.59 -6.81
CA TYR A 111 19.63 1.12 -6.11
C TYR A 111 19.53 -0.38 -5.80
N PRO A 112 20.60 -1.04 -5.34
CA PRO A 112 20.48 -2.39 -4.81
C PRO A 112 19.70 -2.41 -3.47
N PRO A 113 19.23 -3.59 -3.00
CA PRO A 113 18.36 -3.69 -1.82
C PRO A 113 18.94 -3.07 -0.55
N ARG A 114 20.24 -3.29 -0.27
CA ARG A 114 20.88 -2.85 0.99
C ARG A 114 20.97 -1.33 1.10
N GLU A 115 21.39 -0.68 0.02
CA GLU A 115 21.49 0.78 -0.08
C GLU A 115 20.10 1.41 -0.02
N SER A 116 19.09 0.74 -0.59
CA SER A 116 17.70 1.17 -0.51
C SER A 116 17.15 1.12 0.93
N LEU A 117 17.48 0.08 1.71
CA LEU A 117 17.09 -0.01 3.13
C LEU A 117 17.72 1.10 3.99
N ARG A 118 18.93 1.53 3.66
CA ARG A 118 19.57 2.68 4.30
C ARG A 118 18.76 3.96 4.09
N LEU A 119 18.33 4.24 2.86
CA LEU A 119 17.51 5.42 2.54
C LEU A 119 16.17 5.42 3.28
N ILE A 120 15.55 4.24 3.45
CA ILE A 120 14.31 4.10 4.21
C ILE A 120 14.54 4.44 5.69
N SER A 121 15.65 3.98 6.27
CA SER A 121 16.01 4.29 7.66
C SER A 121 16.29 5.79 7.87
N ASP A 122 16.96 6.43 6.90
CA ASP A 122 17.18 7.89 6.90
C ASP A 122 15.84 8.65 6.87
N ILE A 123 14.88 8.22 6.04
CA ILE A 123 13.54 8.80 5.98
C ILE A 123 12.80 8.65 7.32
N PHE A 124 12.94 7.51 8.00
CA PHE A 124 12.32 7.31 9.32
C PHE A 124 12.86 8.32 10.34
N SER A 125 14.19 8.48 10.38
CA SER A 125 14.85 9.44 11.25
C SER A 125 14.45 10.89 10.90
N TYR A 126 14.46 11.26 9.62
CA TYR A 126 14.08 12.59 9.16
C TYR A 126 12.65 12.95 9.57
N CYS A 127 11.69 12.07 9.30
CA CYS A 127 10.29 12.32 9.61
C CYS A 127 10.00 12.36 11.11
N GLN A 128 10.83 11.72 11.95
CA GLN A 128 10.71 11.83 13.40
C GLN A 128 10.92 13.28 13.88
N GLY A 129 11.91 13.99 13.30
CA GLY A 129 12.23 15.38 13.64
C GLY A 129 11.40 16.41 12.89
N GLU A 130 11.22 16.21 11.58
CA GLU A 130 10.69 17.25 10.69
C GLU A 130 9.21 17.08 10.35
N LEU A 131 8.70 15.85 10.24
CA LEU A 131 7.35 15.56 9.76
C LEU A 131 6.59 14.60 10.69
N PRO A 132 6.26 15.02 11.93
CA PRO A 132 5.79 14.14 13.00
C PRO A 132 4.41 13.52 12.77
N ARG A 133 3.67 13.92 11.72
CA ARG A 133 2.36 13.38 11.33
C ARG A 133 2.32 12.62 9.99
N TRP A 134 3.43 12.55 9.26
CA TRP A 134 3.65 11.71 8.05
C TRP A 134 3.89 10.19 8.23
N ASN A 135 3.07 9.29 7.69
CA ASN A 135 3.40 7.86 7.68
C ASN A 135 4.59 7.61 6.73
N THR A 136 5.68 7.06 7.26
CA THR A 136 6.99 7.06 6.60
C THR A 136 7.19 5.93 5.59
N ILE A 137 6.29 4.95 5.60
CA ILE A 137 6.26 3.81 4.69
C ILE A 137 4.86 3.21 4.68
N SER A 138 4.50 2.64 3.54
CA SER A 138 3.33 1.79 3.35
C SER A 138 3.78 0.41 2.86
N ILE A 139 3.98 -0.52 3.79
CA ILE A 139 4.53 -1.84 3.54
C ILE A 139 3.46 -2.68 2.82
N SER A 140 3.73 -3.03 1.56
CA SER A 140 2.70 -3.27 0.56
C SER A 140 2.63 -4.72 0.09
N GLY A 141 1.52 -5.38 0.39
CA GLY A 141 1.10 -6.65 -0.21
C GLY A 141 0.31 -6.51 -1.52
N TYR A 142 -0.36 -5.38 -1.74
CA TYR A 142 -1.22 -5.15 -2.91
C TYR A 142 -0.56 -5.57 -4.25
N HIS A 143 0.63 -5.05 -4.54
CA HIS A 143 1.33 -5.32 -5.80
C HIS A 143 1.72 -6.79 -5.97
N MET A 144 2.05 -7.47 -4.86
CA MET A 144 2.34 -8.91 -4.91
C MET A 144 1.08 -9.70 -5.24
N ALA A 145 -0.07 -9.32 -4.67
CA ALA A 145 -1.35 -9.94 -5.01
C ALA A 145 -1.78 -9.66 -6.46
N GLU A 146 -1.59 -8.44 -6.96
CA GLU A 146 -1.84 -8.10 -8.37
C GLU A 146 -0.89 -8.87 -9.32
N ALA A 147 0.30 -9.24 -8.88
CA ALA A 147 1.23 -10.10 -9.60
C ALA A 147 0.88 -11.61 -9.50
N GLY A 148 -0.14 -11.98 -8.73
CA GLY A 148 -0.65 -13.36 -8.61
C GLY A 148 -0.44 -14.03 -7.25
N ALA A 149 -0.01 -13.29 -6.22
CA ALA A 149 0.15 -13.86 -4.88
C ALA A 149 -1.20 -14.26 -4.28
N THR A 150 -1.27 -15.43 -3.65
CA THR A 150 -2.40 -15.86 -2.81
C THR A 150 -2.51 -14.98 -1.55
N PRO A 151 -3.64 -14.98 -0.81
CA PRO A 151 -3.76 -14.24 0.45
C PRO A 151 -2.69 -14.61 1.48
N VAL A 152 -2.31 -15.89 1.55
CA VAL A 152 -1.24 -16.39 2.41
C VAL A 152 0.11 -15.78 2.01
N GLN A 153 0.45 -15.84 0.72
CA GLN A 153 1.70 -15.26 0.20
C GLN A 153 1.75 -13.74 0.40
N GLU A 154 0.63 -13.05 0.16
CA GLU A 154 0.51 -11.61 0.36
C GLU A 154 0.83 -11.24 1.81
N VAL A 155 0.22 -11.89 2.81
CA VAL A 155 0.50 -11.61 4.23
C VAL A 155 1.92 -11.99 4.60
N ALA A 156 2.36 -13.20 4.25
CA ALA A 156 3.67 -13.72 4.63
C ALA A 156 4.81 -12.84 4.11
N PHE A 157 4.82 -12.54 2.81
CA PHE A 157 5.88 -11.75 2.20
C PHE A 157 5.83 -10.28 2.63
N THR A 158 4.65 -9.71 2.85
CA THR A 158 4.53 -8.33 3.37
C THR A 158 5.08 -8.22 4.78
N LEU A 159 4.74 -9.16 5.67
CA LEU A 159 5.23 -9.14 7.05
C LEU A 159 6.73 -9.51 7.13
N ALA A 160 7.24 -10.36 6.23
CA ALA A 160 8.67 -10.61 6.12
C ALA A 160 9.44 -9.35 5.69
N ASN A 161 8.93 -8.60 4.71
CA ASN A 161 9.50 -7.29 4.34
C ASN A 161 9.42 -6.30 5.51
N ALA A 162 8.31 -6.29 6.25
CA ALA A 162 8.14 -5.42 7.42
C ALA A 162 9.19 -5.69 8.50
N LYS A 163 9.46 -6.96 8.81
CA LYS A 163 10.52 -7.35 9.75
C LYS A 163 11.88 -6.80 9.31
N GLU A 164 12.18 -6.87 8.02
CA GLU A 164 13.44 -6.37 7.48
C GLU A 164 13.58 -4.85 7.60
N TYR A 165 12.50 -4.09 7.36
CA TYR A 165 12.50 -2.64 7.59
C TYR A 165 12.71 -2.28 9.07
N VAL A 166 12.08 -3.02 9.99
CA VAL A 166 12.29 -2.80 11.43
C VAL A 166 13.73 -3.13 11.81
N ARG A 167 14.30 -4.25 11.32
CA ARG A 167 15.71 -4.63 11.53
C ARG A 167 16.66 -3.54 11.02
N ALA A 168 16.43 -3.02 9.82
CA ALA A 168 17.26 -1.97 9.23
C ALA A 168 17.23 -0.68 10.08
N ALA A 169 16.05 -0.23 10.50
CA ALA A 169 15.88 0.96 11.33
C ALA A 169 16.55 0.82 12.71
N VAL A 170 16.40 -0.34 13.36
CA VAL A 170 17.06 -0.63 14.64
C VAL A 170 18.58 -0.69 14.48
N ALA A 171 19.07 -1.32 13.41
CA ALA A 171 20.51 -1.36 13.10
C ALA A 171 21.09 0.04 12.82
N ALA A 172 20.26 0.96 12.33
CA ALA A 172 20.60 2.38 12.16
C ALA A 172 20.55 3.19 13.47
N GLY A 173 20.20 2.56 14.60
CA GLY A 173 20.19 3.18 15.93
C GLY A 173 18.86 3.80 16.34
N LEU A 174 17.77 3.60 15.57
CA LEU A 174 16.45 4.07 15.95
C LEU A 174 15.81 3.14 16.98
N ALA A 175 15.22 3.70 18.04
CA ALA A 175 14.41 2.91 18.96
C ALA A 175 13.11 2.47 18.27
N VAL A 176 12.70 1.22 18.44
CA VAL A 176 11.49 0.66 17.80
C VAL A 176 10.27 1.54 17.99
N ASP A 177 10.04 2.03 19.21
CA ASP A 177 8.86 2.83 19.54
C ASP A 177 8.89 4.26 18.99
N ASP A 178 10.02 4.72 18.45
CA ASP A 178 10.16 6.05 17.84
C ASP A 178 9.60 6.09 16.41
N PHE A 179 9.72 4.98 15.66
CA PHE A 179 9.28 4.90 14.26
C PHE A 179 8.11 3.94 14.03
N ALA A 180 7.99 2.86 14.79
CA ALA A 180 6.97 1.83 14.58
C ALA A 180 5.51 2.38 14.58
N PRO A 181 5.13 3.34 15.44
CA PRO A 181 3.78 3.93 15.41
C PRO A 181 3.42 4.63 14.10
N ARG A 182 4.40 4.85 13.21
CA ARG A 182 4.27 5.55 11.92
C ARG A 182 4.30 4.60 10.73
N LEU A 183 4.63 3.33 10.96
CA LEU A 183 4.52 2.29 9.95
C LEU A 183 3.04 2.11 9.57
N SER A 184 2.81 1.91 8.29
CA SER A 184 1.51 1.56 7.73
C SER A 184 1.69 0.45 6.69
N PHE A 185 0.60 -0.18 6.32
CA PHE A 185 0.57 -1.30 5.40
C PHE A 185 -0.39 -1.03 4.24
N PHE A 186 -0.28 -1.82 3.18
CA PHE A 186 -1.15 -1.70 2.02
C PHE A 186 -1.47 -3.06 1.41
N PHE A 187 -2.73 -3.46 1.45
CA PHE A 187 -3.19 -4.76 0.98
C PHE A 187 -4.24 -4.65 -0.13
N VAL A 188 -4.41 -5.72 -0.91
CA VAL A 188 -5.54 -5.84 -1.83
C VAL A 188 -6.81 -6.26 -1.08
N ALA A 189 -7.98 -5.97 -1.63
CA ALA A 189 -9.22 -6.69 -1.34
C ALA A 189 -9.75 -7.36 -2.62
N ARG A 190 -9.86 -8.69 -2.60
CA ARG A 190 -10.42 -9.52 -3.67
C ARG A 190 -11.91 -9.79 -3.46
N THR A 191 -12.54 -10.39 -4.48
CA THR A 191 -13.94 -10.84 -4.44
C THR A 191 -14.18 -12.02 -3.49
N THR A 192 -13.13 -12.72 -3.03
CA THR A 192 -13.19 -13.76 -1.98
C THR A 192 -13.41 -13.14 -0.60
N LEU A 193 -14.59 -12.55 -0.38
CA LEU A 193 -14.90 -11.68 0.76
C LEU A 193 -14.50 -12.27 2.13
N LEU A 194 -14.84 -13.53 2.41
CA LEU A 194 -14.55 -14.14 3.72
C LEU A 194 -13.05 -14.33 3.96
N GLU A 195 -12.34 -14.77 2.92
CA GLU A 195 -10.90 -15.00 2.95
C GLU A 195 -10.14 -13.69 3.13
N GLU A 196 -10.57 -12.63 2.44
CA GLU A 196 -9.99 -11.30 2.57
C GLU A 196 -10.21 -10.72 3.97
N VAL A 197 -11.40 -10.89 4.55
CA VAL A 197 -11.66 -10.49 5.95
C VAL A 197 -10.76 -11.26 6.92
N ALA A 198 -10.64 -12.59 6.76
CA ALA A 198 -9.75 -13.42 7.58
C ALA A 198 -8.29 -12.98 7.44
N LYS A 199 -7.83 -12.70 6.22
CA LYS A 199 -6.49 -12.21 5.89
C LYS A 199 -6.14 -10.95 6.69
N PHE A 200 -7.02 -9.95 6.69
CA PHE A 200 -6.78 -8.70 7.42
C PHE A 200 -6.73 -8.91 8.93
N ARG A 201 -7.57 -9.80 9.48
CA ARG A 201 -7.58 -10.14 10.91
C ARG A 201 -6.28 -10.85 11.31
N ALA A 202 -5.86 -11.85 10.55
CA ALA A 202 -4.63 -12.60 10.75
C ALA A 202 -3.41 -11.67 10.70
N ALA A 203 -3.30 -10.83 9.67
CA ALA A 203 -2.18 -9.90 9.51
C ALA A 203 -2.00 -9.00 10.74
N ARG A 204 -3.09 -8.45 11.31
CA ARG A 204 -3.04 -7.64 12.54
C ARG A 204 -2.53 -8.43 13.74
N ARG A 205 -3.02 -9.66 13.93
CA ARG A 205 -2.64 -10.53 15.05
C ARG A 205 -1.17 -10.94 14.97
N MET A 206 -0.71 -11.33 13.77
CA MET A 206 0.68 -11.68 13.49
C MET A 206 1.61 -10.49 13.74
N TRP A 207 1.30 -9.31 13.18
CA TRP A 207 2.14 -8.12 13.35
C TRP A 207 2.29 -7.69 14.81
N ALA A 208 1.20 -7.71 15.58
CA ALA A 208 1.24 -7.38 16.99
C ALA A 208 2.15 -8.33 17.79
N ARG A 209 2.16 -9.63 17.46
CA ARG A 209 3.07 -10.61 18.08
C ARG A 209 4.52 -10.36 17.68
N ILE A 210 4.80 -10.19 16.38
CA ILE A 210 6.14 -9.91 15.85
C ILE A 210 6.76 -8.69 16.57
N MET A 211 6.04 -7.56 16.61
CA MET A 211 6.55 -6.33 17.22
C MET A 211 6.79 -6.46 18.72
N ARG A 212 5.94 -7.20 19.43
CA ARG A 212 6.06 -7.41 20.86
C ARG A 212 7.17 -8.39 21.22
N GLU A 213 7.24 -9.52 20.52
CA GLU A 213 8.04 -10.69 20.92
C GLU A 213 9.43 -10.66 20.29
N GLU A 214 9.56 -10.25 19.02
CA GLU A 214 10.85 -10.17 18.34
C GLU A 214 11.55 -8.82 18.55
N PHE A 215 10.78 -7.73 18.56
CA PHE A 215 11.33 -6.36 18.61
C PHE A 215 11.14 -5.65 19.95
N GLY A 216 10.47 -6.29 20.91
CA GLY A 216 10.33 -5.77 22.27
C GLY A 216 9.58 -4.43 22.38
N ALA A 217 8.72 -4.11 21.40
CA ALA A 217 7.96 -2.86 21.36
C ALA A 217 7.05 -2.73 22.59
N ARG A 218 7.07 -1.56 23.25
CA ARG A 218 6.31 -1.31 24.48
C ARG A 218 5.14 -0.36 24.26
N ASN A 219 5.23 0.52 23.26
CA ASN A 219 4.14 1.41 22.92
C ASN A 219 3.02 0.61 22.23
N PRO A 220 1.77 0.64 22.74
CA PRO A 220 0.65 -0.07 22.10
C PRO A 220 0.44 0.31 20.63
N LYS A 221 0.79 1.55 20.23
CA LYS A 221 0.70 2.00 18.85
C LYS A 221 1.72 1.31 17.93
N SER A 222 2.87 0.90 18.45
CA SER A 222 3.89 0.15 17.69
C SER A 222 3.42 -1.26 17.34
N LEU A 223 2.44 -1.80 18.08
CA LEU A 223 1.84 -3.11 17.83
C LEU A 223 0.71 -3.06 16.79
N MET A 224 0.23 -1.87 16.43
CA MET A 224 -0.91 -1.70 15.53
C MET A 224 -0.47 -1.88 14.08
N LEU A 225 -1.11 -2.80 13.37
CA LEU A 225 -1.08 -2.83 11.91
C LEU A 225 -2.20 -1.93 11.40
N ARG A 226 -1.83 -0.75 10.90
CA ARG A 226 -2.74 0.20 10.24
C ARG A 226 -2.54 0.07 8.75
N PHE A 227 -3.61 -0.12 7.98
CA PHE A 227 -3.48 -0.42 6.56
C PHE A 227 -4.44 0.36 5.66
N HIS A 228 -3.92 0.67 4.48
CA HIS A 228 -4.70 1.02 3.30
C HIS A 228 -5.14 -0.26 2.60
N THR A 229 -6.30 -0.21 1.94
CA THR A 229 -6.76 -1.28 1.06
C THR A 229 -7.12 -0.70 -0.29
N GLN A 230 -6.74 -1.41 -1.36
CA GLN A 230 -7.23 -1.14 -2.71
C GLN A 230 -7.94 -2.39 -3.22
N THR A 231 -9.08 -2.20 -3.88
CA THR A 231 -9.78 -3.30 -4.53
C THR A 231 -8.93 -3.93 -5.64
N ALA A 232 -9.06 -5.24 -5.89
CA ALA A 232 -8.20 -5.94 -6.83
C ALA A 232 -8.41 -5.46 -8.29
N GLY A 233 -7.36 -4.90 -8.90
CA GLY A 233 -7.37 -4.42 -10.28
C GLY A 233 -7.33 -5.59 -11.26
N VAL A 234 -6.51 -6.59 -10.97
CA VAL A 234 -6.37 -7.84 -11.74
C VAL A 234 -7.67 -8.63 -11.91
N GLN A 235 -8.68 -8.40 -11.05
CA GLN A 235 -9.99 -9.04 -11.14
C GLN A 235 -11.02 -8.27 -11.99
N LEU A 236 -10.65 -7.08 -12.50
CA LEU A 236 -11.55 -6.26 -13.30
C LEU A 236 -11.42 -6.61 -14.78
N THR A 237 -12.56 -6.62 -15.49
CA THR A 237 -12.63 -7.09 -16.88
C THR A 237 -12.84 -5.93 -17.84
N ALA A 238 -12.17 -5.99 -19.00
CA ALA A 238 -12.42 -5.05 -20.10
C ALA A 238 -13.76 -5.32 -20.79
N GLN A 239 -14.17 -6.59 -20.83
CA GLN A 239 -15.47 -7.02 -21.31
C GLN A 239 -16.52 -6.77 -20.23
N GLN A 240 -17.66 -6.19 -20.65
CA GLN A 240 -18.76 -5.81 -19.75
C GLN A 240 -18.26 -5.04 -18.51
N PRO A 241 -17.53 -3.92 -18.71
CA PRO A 241 -16.83 -3.23 -17.63
C PRO A 241 -17.77 -2.72 -16.53
N GLU A 242 -19.05 -2.50 -16.81
CA GLU A 242 -20.06 -2.13 -15.80
C GLU A 242 -20.20 -3.19 -14.69
N VAL A 243 -19.94 -4.47 -14.98
CA VAL A 243 -19.94 -5.55 -13.98
C VAL A 243 -18.84 -5.33 -12.92
N ASN A 244 -17.77 -4.61 -13.26
CA ASN A 244 -16.73 -4.24 -12.29
C ASN A 244 -17.29 -3.40 -11.15
N MET A 245 -18.38 -2.65 -11.33
CA MET A 245 -19.02 -1.93 -10.22
C MET A 245 -19.49 -2.89 -9.12
N VAL A 246 -20.02 -4.06 -9.48
CA VAL A 246 -20.43 -5.09 -8.52
C VAL A 246 -19.21 -5.71 -7.84
N ARG A 247 -18.15 -6.01 -8.61
CA ARG A 247 -16.89 -6.56 -8.08
C ARG A 247 -16.28 -5.61 -7.05
N VAL A 248 -16.12 -4.34 -7.41
CA VAL A 248 -15.56 -3.30 -6.54
C VAL A 248 -16.43 -3.05 -5.31
N ALA A 249 -17.76 -3.16 -5.41
CA ALA A 249 -18.64 -3.06 -4.24
C ALA A 249 -18.41 -4.20 -3.24
N LEU A 250 -18.28 -5.45 -3.71
CA LEU A 250 -17.98 -6.61 -2.86
C LEU A 250 -16.59 -6.53 -2.24
N GLN A 251 -15.58 -6.16 -3.03
CA GLN A 251 -14.20 -5.97 -2.59
C GLN A 251 -14.12 -4.85 -1.53
N GLY A 252 -14.77 -3.72 -1.79
CA GLY A 252 -14.84 -2.60 -0.85
C GLY A 252 -15.54 -2.97 0.46
N LEU A 253 -16.63 -3.75 0.38
CA LEU A 253 -17.31 -4.28 1.57
C LEU A 253 -16.39 -5.21 2.38
N GLY A 254 -15.67 -6.11 1.71
CA GLY A 254 -14.67 -6.98 2.36
C GLY A 254 -13.57 -6.19 3.06
N ALA A 255 -13.08 -5.11 2.46
CA ALA A 255 -12.10 -4.22 3.08
C ALA A 255 -12.63 -3.53 4.35
N VAL A 256 -13.89 -3.04 4.32
CA VAL A 256 -14.53 -2.39 5.46
C VAL A 256 -14.78 -3.37 6.60
N LEU A 257 -15.36 -4.54 6.30
CA LEU A 257 -15.58 -5.59 7.29
C LEU A 257 -14.26 -6.14 7.86
N GLY A 258 -13.20 -6.12 7.05
CA GLY A 258 -11.84 -6.43 7.45
C GLY A 258 -11.18 -5.41 8.35
N GLY A 259 -11.77 -4.21 8.54
CA GLY A 259 -11.27 -3.16 9.41
C GLY A 259 -10.14 -2.32 8.81
N THR A 260 -10.21 -1.99 7.52
CA THR A 260 -9.25 -1.08 6.86
C THR A 260 -9.33 0.37 7.39
N GLN A 261 -8.22 1.11 7.35
CA GLN A 261 -8.17 2.52 7.78
C GLN A 261 -8.37 3.50 6.63
N SER A 262 -8.11 3.07 5.39
CA SER A 262 -8.37 3.87 4.20
C SER A 262 -8.59 2.95 3.00
N LEU A 263 -9.47 3.34 2.08
CA LEU A 263 -9.90 2.48 0.98
C LEU A 263 -9.80 3.21 -0.37
N HIS A 264 -9.18 2.54 -1.34
CA HIS A 264 -9.28 2.87 -2.76
C HIS A 264 -10.22 1.85 -3.42
N THR A 265 -11.32 2.35 -3.98
CA THR A 265 -12.20 1.59 -4.87
C THR A 265 -11.82 1.89 -6.31
N ASN A 266 -11.46 0.87 -7.07
CA ASN A 266 -11.08 1.05 -8.47
C ASN A 266 -12.28 1.55 -9.28
N SER A 267 -11.99 2.17 -10.41
CA SER A 267 -13.03 2.58 -11.34
C SER A 267 -13.46 1.40 -12.21
N PHE A 268 -14.70 1.43 -12.73
CA PHE A 268 -15.21 0.30 -13.52
C PHE A 268 -14.48 0.13 -14.87
N ASP A 269 -13.77 1.17 -15.34
CA ASP A 269 -12.99 1.24 -16.58
C ASP A 269 -11.50 0.88 -16.41
N GLU A 270 -11.07 0.42 -15.22
CA GLU A 270 -9.67 0.13 -14.86
C GLU A 270 -8.94 -0.79 -15.86
N ALA A 271 -9.63 -1.81 -16.37
CA ALA A 271 -9.04 -2.79 -17.30
C ALA A 271 -8.83 -2.23 -18.71
N ILE A 272 -9.28 -1.00 -18.99
CA ILE A 272 -9.27 -0.37 -20.31
C ILE A 272 -8.32 0.82 -20.33
N ALA A 273 -8.43 1.72 -19.35
CA ALA A 273 -7.70 2.98 -19.32
C ALA A 273 -7.66 3.58 -17.90
N LEU A 274 -6.94 4.70 -17.77
CA LEU A 274 -7.07 5.57 -16.60
C LEU A 274 -8.52 6.07 -16.45
N PRO A 275 -8.98 6.28 -15.21
CA PRO A 275 -10.39 6.50 -14.94
C PRO A 275 -10.89 7.84 -15.51
N THR A 276 -12.06 7.79 -16.13
CA THR A 276 -12.81 9.01 -16.45
C THR A 276 -13.35 9.68 -15.18
N THR A 277 -13.68 10.97 -15.24
CA THR A 277 -14.32 11.68 -14.12
C THR A 277 -15.60 10.98 -13.62
N LYS A 278 -16.39 10.41 -14.55
CA LYS A 278 -17.60 9.66 -14.20
C LYS A 278 -17.25 8.39 -13.42
N ALA A 279 -16.28 7.62 -13.90
CA ALA A 279 -15.90 6.36 -13.29
C ALA A 279 -15.27 6.57 -11.90
N ALA A 280 -14.37 7.54 -11.77
CA ALA A 280 -13.79 7.93 -10.47
C ALA A 280 -14.86 8.41 -9.47
N ARG A 281 -15.87 9.15 -9.93
CA ARG A 281 -16.99 9.57 -9.07
C ARG A 281 -17.83 8.37 -8.61
N LEU A 282 -18.11 7.41 -9.49
CA LEU A 282 -18.86 6.21 -9.14
C LEU A 282 -18.07 5.35 -8.13
N ALA A 283 -16.76 5.21 -8.31
CA ALA A 283 -15.90 4.55 -7.34
C ALA A 283 -15.98 5.20 -5.94
N LEU A 284 -15.94 6.54 -5.86
CA LEU A 284 -16.14 7.26 -4.60
C LEU A 284 -17.55 7.03 -4.02
N ARG A 285 -18.58 7.03 -4.86
CA ARG A 285 -19.97 6.77 -4.43
C ARG A 285 -20.13 5.37 -3.86
N THR A 286 -19.43 4.36 -4.39
CA THR A 286 -19.42 3.00 -3.81
C THR A 286 -19.00 3.01 -2.34
N GLN A 287 -17.93 3.74 -1.99
CA GLN A 287 -17.50 3.86 -0.58
C GLN A 287 -18.56 4.59 0.27
N GLN A 288 -19.19 5.63 -0.26
CA GLN A 288 -20.20 6.40 0.45
C GLN A 288 -21.47 5.58 0.72
N VAL A 289 -21.90 4.75 -0.24
CA VAL A 289 -23.02 3.82 -0.03
C VAL A 289 -22.67 2.82 1.08
N ILE A 290 -21.48 2.20 1.04
CA ILE A 290 -21.04 1.29 2.10
C ILE A 290 -21.00 2.01 3.45
N ALA A 291 -20.45 3.21 3.52
CA ALA A 291 -20.25 3.93 4.78
C ALA A 291 -21.54 4.49 5.39
N PHE A 292 -22.45 5.02 4.57
CA PHE A 292 -23.57 5.85 5.02
C PHE A 292 -24.95 5.25 4.80
N GLU A 293 -25.09 4.27 3.89
CA GLU A 293 -26.39 3.63 3.59
C GLU A 293 -26.49 2.19 4.11
N SER A 294 -25.35 1.56 4.44
CA SER A 294 -25.33 0.25 5.10
C SER A 294 -25.19 0.38 6.63
N ASP A 295 -25.31 -0.75 7.34
CA ASP A 295 -25.14 -0.84 8.79
C ASP A 295 -23.76 -1.36 9.22
N VAL A 296 -22.87 -1.67 8.28
CA VAL A 296 -21.58 -2.33 8.59
C VAL A 296 -20.61 -1.46 9.39
N THR A 297 -20.85 -0.14 9.44
CA THR A 297 -20.08 0.80 10.27
C THR A 297 -20.58 0.90 11.71
N LYS A 298 -21.73 0.28 12.04
CA LYS A 298 -22.36 0.36 13.37
C LYS A 298 -21.78 -0.62 14.38
N THR A 299 -21.10 -1.67 13.93
CA THR A 299 -20.55 -2.73 14.79
C THR A 299 -19.10 -3.01 14.42
N VAL A 300 -18.20 -3.01 15.40
CA VAL A 300 -16.79 -3.38 15.21
C VAL A 300 -16.66 -4.90 15.10
N ASP A 301 -15.91 -5.36 14.09
CA ASP A 301 -15.67 -6.79 13.78
C ASP A 301 -16.94 -7.66 13.87
N PRO A 302 -17.93 -7.46 12.98
CA PRO A 302 -19.22 -8.18 13.04
C PRO A 302 -19.08 -9.70 12.86
N PHE A 303 -17.91 -10.19 12.47
CA PHE A 303 -17.60 -11.62 12.38
C PHE A 303 -17.01 -12.22 13.66
N ALA A 304 -16.76 -11.43 14.70
CA ALA A 304 -16.18 -11.91 15.95
C ALA A 304 -17.01 -13.07 16.54
N GLY A 305 -16.35 -14.20 16.78
CA GLY A 305 -16.99 -15.41 17.29
C GLY A 305 -17.68 -16.30 16.23
N SER A 306 -17.68 -15.91 14.96
CA SER A 306 -18.08 -16.80 13.86
C SER A 306 -17.10 -17.96 13.74
N TYR A 307 -17.56 -19.20 13.95
CA TYR A 307 -16.70 -20.39 13.89
C TYR A 307 -15.89 -20.47 12.58
N LEU A 308 -16.53 -20.16 11.46
CA LEU A 308 -15.87 -20.15 10.15
C LEU A 308 -14.81 -19.05 10.07
N MET A 309 -15.12 -17.83 10.50
CA MET A 309 -14.18 -16.72 10.37
C MET A 309 -12.96 -16.90 11.29
N GLU A 310 -13.18 -17.36 12.52
CA GLU A 310 -12.08 -17.61 13.46
C GLU A 310 -11.18 -18.74 12.95
N SER A 311 -11.74 -19.87 12.51
CA SER A 311 -10.97 -20.97 11.92
C SER A 311 -10.20 -20.53 10.68
N LEU A 312 -10.84 -19.82 9.75
CA LEU A 312 -10.19 -19.36 8.53
C LEU A 312 -9.06 -18.34 8.82
N THR A 313 -9.22 -17.53 9.86
CA THR A 313 -8.17 -16.61 10.32
C THR A 313 -6.99 -17.37 10.92
N ASP A 314 -7.24 -18.42 11.70
CA ASP A 314 -6.21 -19.28 12.28
C ASP A 314 -5.45 -20.06 11.21
N ASP A 315 -6.16 -20.68 10.26
CA ASP A 315 -5.57 -21.45 9.16
C ASP A 315 -4.68 -20.57 8.27
N LEU A 316 -5.13 -19.34 7.96
CA LEU A 316 -4.35 -18.38 7.18
C LEU A 316 -3.09 -17.92 7.94
N GLU A 317 -3.21 -17.68 9.24
CA GLU A 317 -2.07 -17.32 10.09
C GLU A 317 -1.04 -18.44 10.14
N GLU A 318 -1.46 -19.69 10.35
CA GLU A 318 -0.55 -20.85 10.38
C GLU A 318 0.20 -20.99 9.06
N ALA A 319 -0.52 -20.94 7.95
CA ALA A 319 0.08 -21.03 6.62
C ALA A 319 1.05 -19.86 6.33
N ALA A 320 0.69 -18.64 6.72
CA ALA A 320 1.53 -17.47 6.54
C ALA A 320 2.79 -17.52 7.41
N LEU A 321 2.69 -17.98 8.66
CA LEU A 321 3.84 -18.19 9.54
C LEU A 321 4.80 -19.25 8.97
N ALA A 322 4.28 -20.36 8.45
CA ALA A 322 5.10 -21.39 7.82
C ALA A 322 5.86 -20.84 6.60
N LEU A 323 5.20 -20.04 5.76
CA LEU A 323 5.85 -19.41 4.61
C LEU A 323 6.85 -18.32 5.01
N MET A 324 6.58 -17.55 6.07
CA MET A 324 7.55 -16.62 6.65
C MET A 324 8.78 -17.35 7.19
N GLY A 325 8.60 -18.54 7.80
CA GLY A 325 9.70 -19.39 8.24
C GLY A 325 10.66 -19.75 7.10
N GLN A 326 10.13 -20.11 5.93
CA GLN A 326 10.95 -20.38 4.74
C GLN A 326 11.75 -19.15 4.27
N VAL A 327 11.22 -17.93 4.44
CA VAL A 327 11.95 -16.69 4.15
C VAL A 327 13.09 -16.48 5.17
N GLU A 328 12.85 -16.75 6.46
CA GLU A 328 13.87 -16.65 7.50
C GLU A 328 14.98 -17.72 7.34
N ASP A 329 14.64 -18.95 6.94
CA ASP A 329 15.60 -20.03 6.66
C ASP A 329 16.59 -19.67 5.54
N LYS A 330 16.17 -18.77 4.64
CA LYS A 330 17.01 -18.20 3.58
C LYS A 330 17.88 -17.02 4.03
N GLY A 331 17.79 -16.63 5.30
CA GLY A 331 18.52 -15.50 5.86
C GLY A 331 17.76 -14.17 5.76
N GLY A 332 16.43 -14.20 5.72
CA GLY A 332 15.57 -13.02 5.75
C GLY A 332 15.15 -12.52 4.36
N ALA A 333 14.34 -11.46 4.36
CA ALA A 333 13.65 -10.99 3.15
C ALA A 333 14.61 -10.59 2.02
N VAL A 334 15.73 -9.90 2.34
CA VAL A 334 16.72 -9.47 1.34
C VAL A 334 17.34 -10.67 0.63
N ARG A 335 17.82 -11.66 1.38
CA ARG A 335 18.43 -12.86 0.79
C ARG A 335 17.45 -13.67 -0.02
N ALA A 336 16.24 -13.85 0.47
CA ALA A 336 15.20 -14.56 -0.26
C ALA A 336 14.84 -13.85 -1.59
N ILE A 337 14.85 -12.51 -1.62
CA ILE A 337 14.68 -11.71 -2.84
C ILE A 337 15.85 -11.93 -3.80
N GLU A 338 17.09 -11.86 -3.32
CA GLU A 338 18.30 -12.09 -4.14
C GLU A 338 18.32 -13.50 -4.76
N GLU A 339 17.79 -14.50 -4.04
CA GLU A 339 17.62 -15.87 -4.53
C GLU A 339 16.39 -16.07 -5.44
N GLY A 340 15.54 -15.05 -5.60
CA GLY A 340 14.33 -15.10 -6.41
C GLY A 340 13.19 -15.94 -5.80
N PHE A 341 13.24 -16.25 -4.50
CA PHE A 341 12.28 -17.14 -3.85
C PHE A 341 10.85 -16.58 -3.88
N GLN A 342 10.63 -15.39 -3.31
CA GLN A 342 9.27 -14.81 -3.24
C GLN A 342 8.68 -14.60 -4.63
N LYS A 343 9.49 -14.11 -5.58
CA LYS A 343 9.05 -13.90 -6.97
C LYS A 343 8.64 -15.23 -7.62
N GLY A 344 9.46 -16.28 -7.49
CA GLY A 344 9.16 -17.59 -8.04
C GLY A 344 7.89 -18.24 -7.44
N GLU A 345 7.64 -18.05 -6.14
CA GLU A 345 6.39 -18.50 -5.51
C GLU A 345 5.16 -17.80 -6.11
N ILE A 346 5.24 -16.48 -6.30
CA ILE A 346 4.15 -15.69 -6.87
C ILE A 346 3.91 -16.06 -8.34
N GLU A 347 4.96 -16.21 -9.14
CA GLU A 347 4.84 -16.61 -10.56
C GLU A 347 4.20 -18.00 -10.71
N ARG A 348 4.50 -18.94 -9.80
CA ARG A 348 3.83 -20.26 -9.77
C ARG A 348 2.33 -20.13 -9.50
N SER A 349 1.95 -19.33 -8.50
CA SER A 349 0.53 -19.10 -8.18
C SER A 349 -0.20 -18.37 -9.32
N ALA A 350 0.43 -17.36 -9.92
CA ALA A 350 -0.09 -16.65 -11.08
C ALA A 350 -0.35 -17.60 -12.26
N TYR A 351 0.61 -18.50 -12.54
CA TYR A 351 0.47 -19.48 -13.62
C TYR A 351 -0.67 -20.47 -13.36
N GLN A 352 -0.81 -20.94 -12.12
CA GLN A 352 -1.92 -21.83 -11.74
C GLN A 352 -3.28 -21.15 -11.93
N ILE A 353 -3.41 -19.89 -11.51
CA ILE A 353 -4.63 -19.09 -11.72
C ILE A 353 -4.92 -18.93 -13.22
N ALA A 354 -3.91 -18.66 -14.04
CA ALA A 354 -4.09 -18.55 -15.49
C ALA A 354 -4.61 -19.87 -16.10
N LEU A 355 -4.06 -21.01 -15.69
CA LEU A 355 -4.54 -22.33 -16.15
C LEU A 355 -5.98 -22.62 -15.74
N GLU A 356 -6.39 -22.21 -14.53
CA GLU A 356 -7.77 -22.35 -14.06
C GLU A 356 -8.72 -21.47 -14.87
N ILE A 357 -8.35 -20.22 -15.15
CA ILE A 357 -9.15 -19.31 -15.96
C ILE A 357 -9.29 -19.83 -17.41
N ASP A 358 -8.19 -20.27 -18.02
CA ASP A 358 -8.19 -20.79 -19.39
C ASP A 358 -8.92 -22.14 -19.50
N GLY A 359 -8.95 -22.91 -18.42
CA GLY A 359 -9.66 -24.18 -18.31
C GLY A 359 -11.19 -24.04 -18.19
N GLY A 360 -11.68 -22.88 -17.75
CA GLY A 360 -13.09 -22.64 -17.39
C GLY A 360 -13.47 -23.24 -16.03
#